data_AF-A0A660SVF9-F1
#
_entry.id   AF-A0A660SVF9-F1
#
_cell.length_a   1.000
_cell.length_b   1.000
_cell.length_c   1.000
_cell.angle_alpha   90.00
_cell.angle_beta   90.00
_cell.angle_gamma   90.00
#
_symmetry.space_group_name_H-M   'P 1'
#
loop_
_entity.id
_entity.type
_entity.pdbx_description
1 polymer ?
#
loop_
_entity_poly.entity_id
_entity_poly.type
_entity_poly.pdbx_seq_one_letter_code
_entity_poly.pdbx_strand_id
1 'polypeptide(L)'
;MLKNCIIISVLFLSVFNTALWSESGVLSYLEGRVTLERSGSPQKPAEIGDTLVSGDTLYTDSKSFAEVELASGSTLSIKEGSVFNFGEIADNDSKSGKRGFFRVLLGNVSFKFKNLLREPEVGTPLAVLAVRGTDFTVYTAPDGASMTVVSDGLVEVSSGGQTVLLAADQGVEVAAGLGLGETFDARKGFVRYDAFVQQALERSDSDPVGSLNAIAEQFYEYAQDGKFFLDSWKTNYEEVQKTRSQIDLTREKKGDEAAAEIMQTIMKPLQLRSLDLNRTYRFNFISGLYLRRYVISSYYIRFRTKFLTDTGNPEWQKFLEAYKDVLDVYDNQLIPFLEDEDL
;
A
#
# COMPACT_ATOMS: atom_id res chain seq x y z
N MET A 1 -9.53 -42.04 -59.89
CA MET A 1 -8.50 -40.97 -59.94
C MET A 1 -9.11 -39.71 -59.34
N LEU A 2 -8.79 -39.44 -58.06
CA LEU A 2 -9.27 -38.29 -57.30
C LEU A 2 -8.69 -36.98 -57.86
N LYS A 3 -9.51 -35.94 -57.98
CA LYS A 3 -9.07 -34.54 -58.18
C LYS A 3 -9.65 -33.65 -57.08
N ASN A 4 -8.76 -33.29 -56.16
CA ASN A 4 -8.60 -32.03 -55.42
C ASN A 4 -9.86 -31.31 -54.91
N CYS A 5 -10.18 -31.50 -53.62
CA CYS A 5 -10.81 -30.48 -52.78
C CYS A 5 -9.72 -29.77 -51.98
N ILE A 6 -9.48 -28.49 -52.28
CA ILE A 6 -8.68 -27.59 -51.43
C ILE A 6 -9.62 -27.10 -50.32
N ILE A 7 -9.45 -27.61 -49.10
CA ILE A 7 -10.06 -27.04 -47.90
C ILE A 7 -9.01 -26.12 -47.27
N ILE A 8 -9.22 -24.82 -47.41
CA ILE A 8 -8.46 -23.79 -46.68
C ILE A 8 -8.94 -23.84 -45.23
N SER A 9 -8.15 -24.48 -44.37
CA SER A 9 -8.37 -24.47 -42.93
C SER A 9 -7.77 -23.18 -42.36
N VAL A 10 -8.62 -22.17 -42.12
CA VAL A 10 -8.26 -20.96 -41.38
C VAL A 10 -8.04 -21.36 -39.92
N LEU A 11 -6.77 -21.44 -39.51
CA LEU A 11 -6.38 -21.65 -38.13
C LEU A 11 -6.68 -20.35 -37.36
N PHE A 12 -7.83 -20.31 -36.68
CA PHE A 12 -8.20 -19.24 -35.78
C PHE A 12 -7.21 -19.28 -34.60
N LEU A 13 -6.17 -18.44 -34.65
CA LEU A 13 -5.26 -18.22 -33.53
C LEU A 13 -6.06 -17.51 -32.45
N SER A 14 -6.72 -18.30 -31.60
CA SER A 14 -7.27 -17.81 -30.33
C SER A 14 -6.07 -17.36 -29.49
N VAL A 15 -5.74 -16.07 -29.59
CA VAL A 15 -4.96 -15.37 -28.59
C VAL A 15 -5.76 -15.52 -27.30
N PHE A 16 -5.39 -16.51 -26.49
CA PHE A 16 -5.78 -16.53 -25.10
C PHE A 16 -5.15 -15.28 -24.50
N ASN A 17 -5.92 -14.20 -24.47
CA ASN A 17 -5.68 -13.12 -23.53
C ASN A 17 -5.76 -13.77 -22.16
N THR A 18 -4.61 -14.15 -21.62
CA THR A 18 -4.46 -14.28 -20.18
C THR A 18 -4.62 -12.86 -19.65
N ALA A 19 -5.88 -12.42 -19.50
CA ALA A 19 -6.19 -11.33 -18.62
C ALA A 19 -5.65 -11.77 -17.27
N LEU A 20 -4.49 -11.24 -16.90
CA LEU A 20 -4.01 -11.26 -15.53
C LEU A 20 -5.14 -10.62 -14.73
N TRP A 21 -5.85 -11.43 -13.96
CA TRP A 21 -6.97 -10.99 -13.16
C TRP A 21 -6.41 -10.04 -12.10
N SER A 22 -6.45 -8.75 -12.40
CA SER A 22 -6.24 -7.69 -11.42
C SER A 22 -7.48 -7.69 -10.51
N GLU A 23 -7.26 -7.68 -9.20
CA GLU A 23 -8.28 -7.31 -8.24
C GLU A 23 -8.69 -5.86 -8.51
N SER A 24 -9.91 -5.66 -9.01
CA SER A 24 -10.51 -4.35 -9.18
C SER A 24 -11.65 -4.16 -8.19
N GLY A 25 -11.86 -2.91 -7.79
CA GLY A 25 -13.02 -2.47 -7.02
C GLY A 25 -13.94 -1.63 -7.88
N VAL A 26 -15.23 -1.64 -7.59
CA VAL A 26 -16.22 -0.74 -8.20
C VAL A 26 -16.80 0.14 -7.11
N LEU A 27 -16.81 1.46 -7.32
CA LEU A 27 -17.48 2.40 -6.43
C LEU A 27 -19.00 2.16 -6.53
N SER A 28 -19.56 1.40 -5.59
CA SER A 28 -20.95 0.94 -5.58
C SER A 28 -21.90 2.02 -5.06
N TYR A 29 -21.42 2.87 -4.17
CA TYR A 29 -22.18 3.96 -3.57
C TYR A 29 -21.27 5.11 -3.14
N LEU A 30 -21.79 6.34 -3.19
CA LEU A 30 -21.14 7.50 -2.61
C LEU A 30 -22.17 8.51 -2.11
N GLU A 31 -21.80 9.27 -1.09
CA GLU A 31 -22.53 10.41 -0.56
C GLU A 31 -21.57 11.58 -0.32
N GLY A 32 -22.04 12.82 -0.51
CA GLY A 32 -21.22 14.02 -0.33
C GLY A 32 -20.22 14.24 -1.46
N ARG A 33 -19.05 14.79 -1.15
CA ARG A 33 -17.98 15.02 -2.11
C ARG A 33 -16.92 13.94 -1.99
N VAL A 34 -16.87 13.09 -3.02
CA VAL A 34 -15.83 12.07 -3.21
C VAL A 34 -15.06 12.39 -4.46
N THR A 35 -13.73 12.35 -4.39
CA THR A 35 -12.85 12.53 -5.56
C THR A 35 -11.94 11.32 -5.74
N LEU A 36 -11.59 11.05 -6.99
CA LEU A 36 -10.69 9.99 -7.43
C LEU A 36 -9.46 10.62 -8.06
N GLU A 37 -8.30 10.21 -7.60
CA GLU A 37 -7.00 10.49 -8.20
C GLU A 37 -6.47 9.22 -8.83
N ARG A 38 -6.11 9.29 -10.11
CA ARG A 38 -5.40 8.22 -10.81
C ARG A 38 -3.95 8.63 -10.95
N SER A 39 -3.04 7.66 -11.00
CA SER A 39 -1.61 7.91 -11.24
C SER A 39 -1.40 8.87 -12.43
N GLY A 40 -0.56 9.90 -12.24
CA GLY A 40 -0.27 10.94 -13.22
C GLY A 40 -1.44 11.83 -13.64
N SER A 41 -2.61 11.76 -12.98
CA SER A 41 -3.81 12.54 -13.33
C SER A 41 -4.31 13.40 -12.17
N PRO A 42 -4.78 14.64 -12.43
CA PRO A 42 -5.41 15.46 -11.40
C PRO A 42 -6.64 14.77 -10.80
N GLN A 43 -6.93 15.08 -9.53
CA GLN A 43 -8.15 14.65 -8.84
C GLN A 43 -9.40 15.07 -9.62
N LYS A 44 -10.35 14.15 -9.75
CA LYS A 44 -11.66 14.41 -10.37
C LYS A 44 -12.77 13.94 -9.45
N PRO A 45 -13.99 14.52 -9.54
CA PRO A 45 -15.15 13.97 -8.86
C PRO A 45 -15.32 12.49 -9.22
N ALA A 46 -15.57 11.66 -8.21
CA ALA A 46 -15.84 10.24 -8.41
C ALA A 46 -17.33 10.03 -8.72
N GLU A 47 -17.64 9.02 -9.52
CA GLU A 47 -19.00 8.65 -9.90
C GLU A 47 -19.29 7.19 -9.56
N ILE A 48 -20.54 6.89 -9.18
CA ILE A 48 -20.96 5.50 -8.96
C ILE A 48 -20.73 4.70 -10.25
N GLY A 49 -20.10 3.54 -10.11
CA GLY A 49 -19.67 2.70 -11.23
C GLY A 49 -18.21 2.91 -11.65
N ASP A 50 -17.51 3.92 -11.11
CA ASP A 50 -16.07 4.06 -11.32
C ASP A 50 -15.34 2.79 -10.85
N THR A 51 -14.47 2.29 -11.71
CA THR A 51 -13.59 1.16 -11.39
C THR A 51 -12.31 1.69 -10.77
N LEU A 52 -11.99 1.22 -9.57
CA LEU A 52 -10.73 1.43 -8.88
C LEU A 52 -9.75 0.32 -9.26
N VAL A 53 -8.54 0.73 -9.65
CA VAL A 53 -7.43 -0.16 -9.95
C VAL A 53 -6.21 0.19 -9.10
N SER A 54 -5.20 -0.69 -9.11
CA SER A 54 -3.97 -0.45 -8.36
C SER A 54 -3.34 0.90 -8.70
N GLY A 55 -3.08 1.72 -7.68
CA GLY A 55 -2.54 3.07 -7.78
C GLY A 55 -3.58 4.17 -7.55
N ASP A 56 -4.87 3.87 -7.71
CA ASP A 56 -5.92 4.87 -7.53
C ASP A 56 -6.05 5.30 -6.06
N THR A 57 -6.33 6.58 -5.82
CA THR A 57 -6.58 7.13 -4.48
C THR A 57 -7.94 7.80 -4.43
N LEU A 58 -8.76 7.38 -3.49
CA LEU A 58 -10.09 7.92 -3.21
C LEU A 58 -10.03 8.86 -2.01
N TYR A 59 -10.63 10.04 -2.16
CA TYR A 59 -10.74 11.05 -1.13
C TYR A 59 -12.20 11.27 -0.78
N THR A 60 -12.49 11.34 0.52
CA THR A 60 -13.83 11.65 1.03
C THR A 60 -13.71 12.89 1.91
N ASP A 61 -14.37 13.98 1.50
CA ASP A 61 -14.40 15.22 2.29
C ASP A 61 -15.23 15.04 3.58
N SER A 62 -15.36 16.09 4.38
CA SER A 62 -16.33 16.12 5.49
C SER A 62 -17.75 15.82 4.99
N LYS A 63 -18.52 15.09 5.80
CA LYS A 63 -19.89 14.64 5.51
C LYS A 63 -19.99 13.86 4.20
N SER A 64 -18.94 13.12 3.86
CA SER A 64 -18.88 12.30 2.65
C SER A 64 -18.64 10.84 3.02
N PHE A 65 -19.04 9.95 2.13
CA PHE A 65 -18.93 8.51 2.32
C PHE A 65 -18.78 7.84 0.96
N ALA A 66 -18.02 6.75 0.91
CA ALA A 66 -17.90 5.92 -0.28
C ALA A 66 -17.94 4.44 0.10
N GLU A 67 -18.55 3.64 -0.76
CA GLU A 67 -18.53 2.18 -0.67
C GLU A 67 -17.92 1.61 -1.95
N VAL A 68 -16.92 0.76 -1.79
CA VAL A 68 -16.26 0.05 -2.90
C VAL A 68 -16.54 -1.43 -2.76
N GLU A 69 -17.12 -2.04 -3.80
CA GLU A 69 -17.34 -3.47 -3.90
C GLU A 69 -16.20 -4.11 -4.71
N LEU A 70 -15.51 -5.09 -4.13
CA LEU A 70 -14.47 -5.85 -4.81
C LEU A 70 -15.11 -6.97 -5.63
N ALA A 71 -14.42 -7.43 -6.67
CA ALA A 71 -14.87 -8.56 -7.49
C ALA A 71 -15.14 -9.86 -6.68
N SER A 72 -14.55 -9.98 -5.48
CA SER A 72 -14.80 -11.08 -4.53
C SER A 72 -16.14 -11.00 -3.79
N GLY A 73 -16.88 -9.89 -3.93
CA GLY A 73 -18.09 -9.58 -3.13
C GLY A 73 -17.79 -9.02 -1.74
N SER A 74 -16.51 -8.72 -1.49
CA SER A 74 -16.04 -7.97 -0.32
C SER A 74 -16.37 -6.49 -0.46
N THR A 75 -16.57 -5.80 0.65
CA THR A 75 -16.98 -4.40 0.67
C THR A 75 -16.02 -3.57 1.51
N LEU A 76 -15.63 -2.42 0.99
CA LEU A 76 -14.82 -1.42 1.68
C LEU A 76 -15.69 -0.18 1.91
N SER A 77 -15.82 0.26 3.15
CA SER A 77 -16.58 1.47 3.51
C SER A 77 -15.61 2.57 3.95
N ILE A 78 -15.48 3.60 3.12
CA ILE A 78 -14.59 4.73 3.33
C ILE A 78 -15.41 5.89 3.89
N LYS A 79 -15.20 6.24 5.16
CA LYS A 79 -15.95 7.32 5.84
C LYS A 79 -15.34 8.69 5.59
N GLU A 80 -16.03 9.74 6.02
CA GLU A 80 -15.60 11.13 5.87
C GLU A 80 -14.16 11.40 6.33
N GLY A 81 -13.51 12.35 5.68
CA GLY A 81 -12.15 12.76 6.01
C GLY A 81 -11.08 11.71 5.71
N SER A 82 -11.37 10.74 4.84
CA SER A 82 -10.46 9.65 4.54
C SER A 82 -9.72 9.82 3.22
N VAL A 83 -8.48 9.34 3.22
CA VAL A 83 -7.65 9.13 2.05
C VAL A 83 -7.34 7.65 1.96
N PHE A 84 -7.90 6.99 0.96
CA PHE A 84 -7.81 5.56 0.76
C PHE A 84 -7.11 5.27 -0.57
N ASN A 85 -6.02 4.51 -0.54
CA ASN A 85 -5.33 4.08 -1.76
C ASN A 85 -5.63 2.61 -2.06
N PHE A 86 -6.09 2.38 -3.28
CA PHE A 86 -6.37 1.06 -3.81
C PHE A 86 -5.09 0.51 -4.45
N GLY A 87 -4.66 -0.68 -4.03
CA GLY A 87 -3.41 -1.26 -4.47
C GLY A 87 -3.45 -2.77 -4.55
N GLU A 88 -2.46 -3.30 -5.23
CA GLU A 88 -2.18 -4.73 -5.30
C GLU A 88 -0.70 -4.97 -5.06
N ILE A 89 -0.40 -6.20 -4.67
CA ILE A 89 0.95 -6.71 -4.57
C ILE A 89 1.03 -8.07 -5.27
N ALA A 90 2.17 -8.35 -5.90
CA ALA A 90 2.43 -9.65 -6.49
C ALA A 90 2.28 -10.77 -5.45
N ASP A 91 1.65 -11.88 -5.85
CA ASP A 91 1.40 -13.06 -5.04
C ASP A 91 1.61 -14.31 -5.91
N ASN A 92 2.70 -15.02 -5.62
CA ASN A 92 3.17 -16.17 -6.40
C ASN A 92 2.34 -17.43 -6.15
N ASP A 93 1.62 -17.51 -5.02
CA ASP A 93 0.73 -18.62 -4.69
C ASP A 93 -0.67 -18.43 -5.32
N SER A 94 -0.80 -17.39 -6.13
CA SER A 94 -2.04 -16.89 -6.66
C SER A 94 -2.12 -17.16 -8.17
N LYS A 95 -3.27 -17.64 -8.66
CA LYS A 95 -3.52 -17.82 -10.11
C LYS A 95 -3.47 -16.51 -10.90
N SER A 96 -3.70 -15.37 -10.23
CA SER A 96 -3.62 -14.02 -10.80
C SER A 96 -2.19 -13.45 -10.79
N GLY A 97 -1.28 -14.05 -10.02
CA GLY A 97 0.03 -13.47 -9.71
C GLY A 97 -0.04 -12.26 -8.75
N LYS A 98 -1.19 -11.94 -8.15
CA LYS A 98 -1.42 -10.76 -7.30
C LYS A 98 -2.49 -10.97 -6.21
N ARG A 99 -2.39 -10.19 -5.13
CA ARG A 99 -3.38 -10.04 -4.03
C ARG A 99 -3.57 -8.56 -3.65
N GLY A 100 -4.71 -8.21 -3.09
CA GLY A 100 -5.03 -6.86 -2.64
C GLY A 100 -4.08 -6.32 -1.57
N PHE A 101 -3.67 -5.06 -1.76
CA PHE A 101 -2.91 -4.27 -0.80
C PHE A 101 -3.54 -2.88 -0.69
N PHE A 102 -4.37 -2.70 0.32
CA PHE A 102 -5.12 -1.46 0.50
C PHE A 102 -4.39 -0.56 1.49
N ARG A 103 -4.42 0.76 1.32
CA ARG A 103 -3.82 1.68 2.29
C ARG A 103 -4.83 2.66 2.84
N VAL A 104 -4.86 2.79 4.17
CA VAL A 104 -5.62 3.80 4.90
C VAL A 104 -4.66 4.90 5.32
N LEU A 105 -4.50 5.91 4.46
CA LEU A 105 -3.50 6.96 4.62
C LEU A 105 -3.97 8.06 5.59
N LEU A 106 -5.28 8.24 5.68
CA LEU A 106 -5.96 9.13 6.63
C LEU A 106 -7.41 8.67 6.78
N GLY A 107 -8.00 8.90 7.96
CA GLY A 107 -9.43 8.72 8.21
C GLY A 107 -9.80 7.29 8.55
N ASN A 108 -11.07 6.93 8.33
CA ASN A 108 -11.69 5.70 8.84
C ASN A 108 -12.20 4.83 7.69
N VAL A 109 -11.66 3.62 7.59
CA VAL A 109 -12.08 2.64 6.60
C VAL A 109 -12.44 1.33 7.28
N SER A 110 -13.65 0.85 7.00
CA SER A 110 -14.12 -0.46 7.43
C SER A 110 -14.00 -1.45 6.27
N PHE A 111 -13.51 -2.65 6.58
CA PHE A 111 -13.27 -3.72 5.63
C PHE A 111 -14.18 -4.89 6.00
N LYS A 112 -15.04 -5.28 5.05
CA LYS A 112 -15.87 -6.46 5.17
C LYS A 112 -15.55 -7.43 4.04
N PHE A 113 -14.58 -8.28 4.28
CA PHE A 113 -14.19 -9.27 3.30
C PHE A 113 -15.24 -10.41 3.22
N LYS A 114 -15.35 -11.10 2.09
CA LYS A 114 -16.17 -12.31 1.98
C LYS A 114 -15.39 -13.37 1.23
N ASN A 115 -15.43 -14.60 1.72
CA ASN A 115 -14.79 -15.75 1.09
C ASN A 115 -13.35 -15.43 0.66
N LEU A 116 -12.50 -15.10 1.63
CA LEU A 116 -11.08 -14.87 1.37
C LEU A 116 -10.46 -16.19 0.88
N LEU A 117 -10.42 -16.36 -0.45
CA LEU A 117 -9.54 -17.34 -1.08
C LEU A 117 -8.07 -16.97 -0.83
N ARG A 118 -7.80 -15.68 -0.55
CA ARG A 118 -6.48 -15.11 -0.28
C ARG A 118 -6.57 -13.98 0.73
N GLU A 119 -5.54 -13.85 1.55
CA GLU A 119 -5.45 -12.89 2.65
C GLU A 119 -4.87 -11.56 2.13
N PRO A 120 -5.68 -10.49 2.03
CA PRO A 120 -5.18 -9.18 1.64
C PRO A 120 -4.35 -8.58 2.78
N GLU A 121 -3.58 -7.55 2.44
CA GLU A 121 -2.91 -6.71 3.41
C GLU A 121 -3.51 -5.31 3.41
N VAL A 122 -3.54 -4.70 4.59
CA VAL A 122 -3.90 -3.29 4.76
C VAL A 122 -2.71 -2.55 5.36
N GLY A 123 -2.24 -1.51 4.68
CA GLY A 123 -1.21 -0.62 5.18
C GLY A 123 -1.79 0.63 5.83
N THR A 124 -1.17 1.07 6.91
CA THR A 124 -1.24 2.44 7.41
C THR A 124 0.15 3.07 7.28
N PRO A 125 0.33 4.36 7.56
CA PRO A 125 1.65 4.97 7.46
C PRO A 125 2.70 4.32 8.38
N LEU A 126 2.27 3.74 9.51
CA LEU A 126 3.13 3.19 10.55
C LEU A 126 2.94 1.68 10.81
N ALA A 127 2.03 1.01 10.10
CA ALA A 127 1.75 -0.40 10.35
C ALA A 127 1.31 -1.16 9.09
N VAL A 128 1.52 -2.47 9.10
CA VAL A 128 0.96 -3.40 8.12
C VAL A 128 0.07 -4.41 8.84
N LEU A 129 -1.12 -4.64 8.28
CA LEU A 129 -2.13 -5.54 8.79
C LEU A 129 -2.27 -6.72 7.82
N ALA A 130 -1.98 -7.93 8.28
CA ALA A 130 -2.28 -9.16 7.55
C ALA A 130 -3.64 -9.70 8.01
N VAL A 131 -4.56 -9.86 7.06
CA VAL A 131 -5.98 -10.09 7.36
C VAL A 131 -6.36 -11.56 7.20
N ARG A 132 -6.88 -12.17 8.27
CA ARG A 132 -7.33 -13.58 8.32
C ARG A 132 -8.75 -13.70 8.88
N GLY A 133 -9.76 -13.41 8.07
CA GLY A 133 -11.16 -13.29 8.53
C GLY A 133 -11.64 -11.84 8.43
N THR A 134 -12.96 -11.59 8.50
CA THR A 134 -13.53 -10.67 7.53
C THR A 134 -14.38 -9.47 8.01
N ASP A 135 -14.24 -8.98 9.24
CA ASP A 135 -14.83 -7.68 9.58
C ASP A 135 -13.92 -6.89 10.55
N PHE A 136 -13.35 -5.78 10.07
CA PHE A 136 -12.51 -4.92 10.90
C PHE A 136 -12.52 -3.47 10.41
N THR A 137 -12.10 -2.56 11.27
CA THR A 137 -11.98 -1.13 10.96
C THR A 137 -10.59 -0.63 11.28
N VAL A 138 -10.06 0.21 10.41
CA VAL A 138 -8.80 0.92 10.59
C VAL A 138 -9.08 2.40 10.58
N TYR A 139 -8.57 3.11 11.58
CA TYR A 139 -8.57 4.56 11.64
C TYR A 139 -7.12 5.06 11.62
N THR A 140 -6.76 5.90 10.66
CA THR A 140 -5.47 6.61 10.64
C THR A 140 -5.68 8.09 10.98
N ALA A 141 -5.03 8.56 12.05
CA ALA A 141 -5.06 9.93 12.51
C ALA A 141 -4.10 10.84 11.69
N PRO A 142 -4.24 12.18 11.76
CA PRO A 142 -3.40 13.10 10.99
C PRO A 142 -1.89 13.06 11.32
N ASP A 143 -1.52 12.56 12.50
CA ASP A 143 -0.12 12.33 12.90
C ASP A 143 0.43 10.97 12.38
N GLY A 144 -0.36 10.22 11.61
CA GLY A 144 -0.01 8.90 11.09
C GLY A 144 -0.27 7.75 12.09
N ALA A 145 -0.62 8.04 13.34
CA ALA A 145 -1.03 7.00 14.28
C ALA A 145 -2.25 6.26 13.76
N SER A 146 -2.35 4.97 14.04
CA SER A 146 -3.49 4.17 13.60
C SER A 146 -4.10 3.35 14.74
N MET A 147 -5.41 3.14 14.66
CA MET A 147 -6.16 2.25 15.52
C MET A 147 -6.83 1.18 14.67
N THR A 148 -6.58 -0.08 14.99
CA THR A 148 -7.21 -1.23 14.36
C THR A 148 -8.17 -1.87 15.34
N VAL A 149 -9.39 -2.17 14.90
CA VAL A 149 -10.40 -2.89 15.70
C VAL A 149 -11.00 -4.01 14.87
N VAL A 150 -10.94 -5.23 15.38
CA VAL A 150 -11.48 -6.43 14.73
C VAL A 150 -12.88 -6.71 15.29
N SER A 151 -13.86 -6.75 14.41
CA SER A 151 -15.24 -7.12 14.75
C SER A 151 -15.50 -8.61 14.54
N ASP A 152 -14.88 -9.22 13.52
CA ASP A 152 -14.93 -10.65 13.25
C ASP A 152 -13.64 -11.13 12.55
N GLY A 153 -13.21 -12.34 12.88
CA GLY A 153 -11.99 -12.94 12.34
C GLY A 153 -10.73 -12.64 13.14
N LEU A 154 -9.59 -12.66 12.45
CA LEU A 154 -8.25 -12.42 12.99
C LEU A 154 -7.50 -11.40 12.12
N VAL A 155 -6.79 -10.48 12.76
CA VAL A 155 -5.90 -9.54 12.07
C VAL A 155 -4.56 -9.52 12.79
N GLU A 156 -3.49 -9.78 12.06
CA GLU A 156 -2.13 -9.63 12.56
C GLU A 156 -1.65 -8.22 12.23
N VAL A 157 -1.29 -7.44 13.25
CA VAL A 157 -0.80 -6.06 13.11
C VAL A 157 0.69 -6.04 13.39
N SER A 158 1.47 -5.52 12.45
CA SER A 158 2.93 -5.40 12.56
C SER A 158 3.39 -3.96 12.42
N SER A 159 4.31 -3.54 13.29
CA SER A 159 4.93 -2.20 13.32
C SER A 159 6.30 -2.29 13.98
N GLY A 160 7.32 -1.67 13.38
CA GLY A 160 8.67 -1.60 13.98
C GLY A 160 9.27 -2.98 14.35
N GLY A 161 9.02 -4.01 13.53
CA GLY A 161 9.47 -5.39 13.79
C GLY A 161 8.74 -6.13 14.91
N GLN A 162 7.75 -5.49 15.56
CA GLN A 162 6.85 -6.13 16.51
C GLN A 162 5.55 -6.53 15.84
N THR A 163 4.91 -7.58 16.36
CA THR A 163 3.68 -8.12 15.82
C THR A 163 2.71 -8.49 16.94
N VAL A 164 1.43 -8.24 16.73
CA VAL A 164 0.34 -8.69 17.61
C VAL A 164 -0.80 -9.28 16.79
N LEU A 165 -1.40 -10.35 17.31
CA LEU A 165 -2.58 -10.97 16.71
C LEU A 165 -3.83 -10.48 17.44
N LEU A 166 -4.76 -9.88 16.71
CA LEU A 166 -6.07 -9.46 17.20
C LEU A 166 -7.13 -10.47 16.78
N ALA A 167 -7.91 -10.95 17.75
CA ALA A 167 -9.16 -11.66 17.51
C ALA A 167 -10.35 -10.69 17.51
N ALA A 168 -11.53 -11.22 17.17
CA ALA A 168 -12.79 -10.51 17.33
C ALA A 168 -12.88 -9.82 18.69
N ASP A 169 -13.45 -8.61 18.68
CA ASP A 169 -13.61 -7.74 19.84
C ASP A 169 -12.30 -7.18 20.42
N GLN A 170 -11.18 -7.27 19.70
CA GLN A 170 -9.91 -6.68 20.13
C GLN A 170 -9.51 -5.51 19.24
N GLY A 171 -8.78 -4.57 19.83
CA GLY A 171 -8.13 -3.49 19.10
C GLY A 171 -6.71 -3.25 19.57
N VAL A 172 -5.95 -2.53 18.75
CA VAL A 172 -4.60 -2.03 19.08
C VAL A 172 -4.37 -0.67 18.44
N GLU A 173 -3.55 0.14 19.09
CA GLU A 173 -3.02 1.38 18.53
C GLU A 173 -1.56 1.22 18.13
N VAL A 174 -1.19 1.89 17.05
CA VAL A 174 0.20 2.08 16.62
C VAL A 174 0.44 3.58 16.51
N ALA A 175 1.48 4.09 17.16
CA ALA A 175 1.79 5.52 17.15
C ALA A 175 3.29 5.77 16.95
N ALA A 176 3.63 6.85 16.24
CA ALA A 176 5.02 7.24 16.03
C ALA A 176 5.72 7.47 17.37
N GLY A 177 6.93 6.92 17.52
CA GLY A 177 7.75 7.05 18.73
C GLY A 177 7.31 6.17 19.91
N LEU A 178 6.10 5.59 19.85
CA LEU A 178 5.60 4.64 20.84
C LEU A 178 5.56 3.21 20.29
N GLY A 179 5.48 3.04 18.98
CA GLY A 179 5.40 1.74 18.32
C GLY A 179 4.05 1.07 18.51
N LEU A 180 4.08 -0.28 18.58
CA LEU A 180 2.90 -1.12 18.75
C LEU A 180 2.44 -1.10 20.22
N GLY A 181 1.22 -0.64 20.46
CA GLY A 181 0.63 -0.56 21.80
C GLY A 181 0.12 -1.90 22.34
N GLU A 182 -0.42 -1.88 23.56
CA GLU A 182 -1.12 -3.02 24.14
C GLU A 182 -2.50 -3.22 23.51
N THR A 183 -2.95 -4.47 23.42
CA THR A 183 -4.30 -4.79 22.95
C THR A 183 -5.36 -4.38 23.97
N PHE A 184 -6.50 -3.87 23.52
CA PHE A 184 -7.65 -3.53 24.36
C PHE A 184 -8.93 -4.27 23.95
N ASP A 185 -9.87 -4.40 24.89
CA ASP A 185 -11.19 -4.99 24.66
C ASP A 185 -12.12 -3.93 24.02
N ALA A 186 -12.50 -4.16 22.77
CA ALA A 186 -13.31 -3.25 21.97
C ALA A 186 -14.83 -3.38 22.22
N ARG A 187 -15.29 -4.33 23.07
CA ARG A 187 -16.72 -4.44 23.44
C ARG A 187 -17.16 -3.43 24.49
N LYS A 188 -16.24 -3.03 25.38
CA LYS A 188 -16.60 -2.42 26.68
C LYS A 188 -17.09 -0.98 26.61
N GLY A 189 -17.21 -0.41 25.43
CA GLY A 189 -17.75 0.92 25.19
C GLY A 189 -17.29 1.34 23.81
N PHE A 190 -18.24 1.67 22.94
CA PHE A 190 -18.04 2.19 21.59
C PHE A 190 -16.63 2.71 21.35
N VAL A 191 -15.89 2.10 20.42
CA VAL A 191 -14.56 2.55 20.03
C VAL A 191 -14.60 4.07 19.81
N ARG A 192 -13.86 4.80 20.65
CA ARG A 192 -13.88 6.26 20.69
C ARG A 192 -12.83 6.82 19.73
N TYR A 193 -13.12 6.70 18.43
CA TYR A 193 -12.25 7.24 17.38
C TYR A 193 -12.01 8.75 17.52
N ASP A 194 -12.99 9.49 18.05
CA ASP A 194 -12.86 10.90 18.38
C ASP A 194 -11.78 11.14 19.44
N ALA A 195 -11.82 10.38 20.54
CA ALA A 195 -10.83 10.49 21.60
C ALA A 195 -9.44 10.05 21.13
N PHE A 196 -9.36 8.99 20.34
CA PHE A 196 -8.11 8.53 19.71
C PHE A 196 -7.46 9.64 18.87
N VAL A 197 -8.24 10.29 17.99
CA VAL A 197 -7.74 11.39 17.16
C VAL A 197 -7.33 12.58 18.03
N GLN A 198 -8.11 12.95 19.05
CA GLN A 198 -7.71 14.03 19.96
C GLN A 198 -6.40 13.73 20.67
N GLN A 199 -6.21 12.51 21.18
CA GLN A 199 -4.98 12.11 21.84
C GLN A 199 -3.77 12.15 20.87
N ALA A 200 -3.97 11.68 19.64
CA ALA A 200 -2.97 11.76 18.57
C ALA A 200 -2.57 13.23 18.28
N LEU A 201 -3.56 14.10 18.15
CA LEU A 201 -3.34 15.53 17.96
C LEU A 201 -2.63 16.15 19.17
N GLU A 202 -3.00 15.82 20.40
CA GLU A 202 -2.38 16.32 21.63
C GLU A 202 -0.91 15.88 21.77
N ARG A 203 -0.59 14.61 21.49
CA ARG A 203 0.81 14.12 21.45
C ARG A 203 1.64 15.00 20.51
N SER A 204 1.12 15.16 19.30
CA SER A 204 1.70 15.95 18.22
C SER A 204 1.83 17.45 18.55
N ASP A 205 0.95 18.03 19.37
CA ASP A 205 1.05 19.42 19.83
C ASP A 205 1.99 19.60 21.02
N SER A 206 2.13 18.58 21.86
CA SER A 206 2.94 18.60 23.08
C SER A 206 4.44 18.47 22.82
N ASP A 207 4.82 17.68 21.82
CA ASP A 207 6.21 17.55 21.34
C ASP A 207 6.27 17.54 19.81
N PRO A 208 6.23 18.72 19.17
CA PRO A 208 6.10 18.80 17.73
C PRO A 208 7.30 18.29 16.95
N VAL A 209 8.49 18.56 17.49
CA VAL A 209 9.76 18.14 16.87
C VAL A 209 9.98 16.65 17.11
N GLY A 210 9.74 16.14 18.31
CA GLY A 210 9.87 14.71 18.59
C GLY A 210 8.90 13.87 17.76
N SER A 211 7.65 14.30 17.64
CA SER A 211 6.66 13.62 16.79
C SER A 211 7.07 13.63 15.32
N LEU A 212 7.56 14.77 14.81
CA LEU A 212 8.07 14.84 13.43
C LEU A 212 9.28 13.93 13.23
N ASN A 213 10.20 13.88 14.18
CA ASN A 213 11.38 13.03 14.13
C ASN A 213 11.01 11.53 14.16
N ALA A 214 10.00 11.15 14.94
CA ALA A 214 9.52 9.77 14.96
C ALA A 214 8.87 9.36 13.63
N ILE A 215 8.10 10.25 13.01
CA ILE A 215 7.56 10.05 11.66
C ILE A 215 8.72 10.01 10.63
N ALA A 216 9.73 10.85 10.81
CA ALA A 216 10.92 10.90 9.97
C ALA A 216 11.73 9.59 10.06
N GLU A 217 11.88 9.02 11.25
CA GLU A 217 12.58 7.74 11.46
C GLU A 217 11.94 6.62 10.64
N GLN A 218 10.61 6.48 10.70
CA GLN A 218 9.90 5.52 9.84
C GLN A 218 10.10 5.81 8.35
N PHE A 219 10.14 7.09 7.98
CA PHE A 219 10.41 7.52 6.62
C PHE A 219 11.84 7.15 6.17
N TYR A 220 12.84 7.30 7.04
CA TYR A 220 14.22 6.86 6.81
C TYR A 220 14.32 5.35 6.62
N GLU A 221 13.61 4.57 7.45
CA GLU A 221 13.56 3.11 7.33
C GLU A 221 13.05 2.70 5.95
N TYR A 222 11.94 3.27 5.48
CA TYR A 222 11.45 3.00 4.12
C TYR A 222 12.48 3.37 3.04
N ALA A 223 13.17 4.49 3.16
CA ALA A 223 14.20 4.86 2.19
C ALA A 223 15.39 3.88 2.18
N GLN A 224 15.82 3.41 3.36
CA GLN A 224 16.91 2.44 3.49
C GLN A 224 16.51 1.06 2.97
N ASP A 225 15.36 0.55 3.40
CA ASP A 225 14.85 -0.75 2.95
C ASP A 225 14.58 -0.75 1.45
N GLY A 226 13.97 0.32 0.93
CA GLY A 226 13.79 0.52 -0.51
C GLY A 226 15.10 0.39 -1.28
N LYS A 227 16.17 1.06 -0.84
CA LYS A 227 17.50 0.96 -1.46
C LYS A 227 18.08 -0.46 -1.37
N PHE A 228 18.00 -1.09 -0.20
CA PHE A 228 18.49 -2.45 0.00
C PHE A 228 17.80 -3.45 -0.94
N PHE A 229 16.48 -3.39 -1.07
CA PHE A 229 15.72 -4.27 -1.96
C PHE A 229 15.93 -3.92 -3.43
N LEU A 230 16.11 -2.64 -3.77
CA LEU A 230 16.45 -2.22 -5.13
C LEU A 230 17.80 -2.78 -5.57
N ASP A 231 18.83 -2.70 -4.72
CA ASP A 231 20.16 -3.23 -5.06
C ASP A 231 20.16 -4.77 -5.12
N SER A 232 19.37 -5.41 -4.25
CA SER A 232 19.09 -6.85 -4.35
C SER A 232 18.39 -7.19 -5.67
N TRP A 233 17.42 -6.39 -6.10
CA TRP A 233 16.72 -6.57 -7.37
C TRP A 233 17.68 -6.44 -8.56
N LYS A 234 18.54 -5.41 -8.58
CA LYS A 234 19.56 -5.23 -9.62
C LYS A 234 20.49 -6.43 -9.71
N THR A 235 20.96 -6.92 -8.56
CA THR A 235 21.82 -8.11 -8.49
C THR A 235 21.12 -9.34 -9.07
N ASN A 236 19.87 -9.59 -8.66
CA ASN A 236 19.07 -10.69 -9.20
C ASN A 236 18.80 -10.52 -10.71
N TYR A 237 18.57 -9.28 -11.17
CA TYR A 237 18.36 -8.99 -12.59
C TYR A 237 19.58 -9.33 -13.43
N GLU A 238 20.80 -9.04 -12.96
CA GLU A 238 22.02 -9.48 -13.63
C GLU A 238 22.12 -11.01 -13.72
N GLU A 239 21.73 -11.73 -12.67
CA GLU A 239 21.67 -13.20 -12.67
C GLU A 239 20.64 -13.74 -13.67
N VAL A 240 19.47 -13.09 -13.79
CA VAL A 240 18.47 -13.39 -14.82
C VAL A 240 19.07 -13.24 -16.22
N GLN A 241 19.78 -12.15 -16.51
CA GLN A 241 20.40 -11.94 -17.84
C GLN A 241 21.50 -12.97 -18.15
N LYS A 242 22.34 -13.30 -17.16
CA LYS A 242 23.37 -14.34 -17.29
C LYS A 242 22.72 -15.71 -17.56
N THR A 243 21.69 -16.06 -16.79
CA THR A 243 20.97 -17.33 -16.94
C THR A 243 20.27 -17.41 -18.29
N ARG A 244 19.71 -16.31 -18.80
CA ARG A 244 19.10 -16.27 -20.14
C ARG A 244 20.11 -16.63 -21.23
N SER A 245 21.30 -16.00 -21.20
CA SER A 245 22.39 -16.33 -22.11
C SER A 245 22.83 -17.80 -21.99
N GLN A 246 22.88 -18.33 -20.76
CA GLN A 246 23.22 -19.74 -20.51
C GLN A 246 22.18 -20.71 -21.08
N ILE A 247 20.89 -20.38 -21.00
CA ILE A 247 19.81 -21.18 -21.58
C ILE A 247 19.97 -21.26 -23.09
N ASP A 248 20.23 -20.14 -23.76
CA ASP A 248 20.39 -20.10 -25.21
C ASP A 248 21.62 -20.92 -25.66
N LEU A 249 22.77 -20.76 -24.99
CA LEU A 249 23.96 -21.57 -25.24
C LEU A 249 23.76 -23.06 -24.96
N THR A 250 22.98 -23.39 -23.92
CA THR A 250 22.67 -24.79 -23.57
C THR A 250 21.75 -25.40 -24.61
N ARG A 251 20.76 -24.66 -25.09
CA ARG A 251 19.87 -25.09 -26.16
C ARG A 251 20.65 -25.45 -27.42
N GLU A 252 21.58 -24.59 -27.83
CA GLU A 252 22.44 -24.83 -28.99
C GLU A 252 23.34 -26.05 -28.84
N LYS A 253 23.94 -26.25 -27.66
CA LYS A 253 24.96 -27.29 -27.44
C LYS A 253 24.42 -28.64 -26.99
N LYS A 254 23.31 -28.64 -26.24
CA LYS A 254 22.79 -29.81 -25.52
C LYS A 254 21.30 -30.10 -25.81
N GLY A 255 20.65 -29.28 -26.65
CA GLY A 255 19.26 -29.45 -27.03
C GLY A 255 18.26 -28.85 -26.05
N ASP A 256 16.98 -28.90 -26.43
CA ASP A 256 15.90 -28.22 -25.73
C ASP A 256 15.62 -28.77 -24.33
N GLU A 257 15.82 -30.07 -24.09
CA GLU A 257 15.54 -30.71 -22.80
C GLU A 257 16.47 -30.17 -21.69
N ALA A 258 17.77 -30.09 -21.98
CA ALA A 258 18.74 -29.50 -21.06
C ALA A 258 18.51 -28.00 -20.81
N ALA A 259 18.04 -27.27 -21.84
CA ALA A 259 17.67 -25.86 -21.69
C ALA A 259 16.40 -25.69 -20.84
N ALA A 260 15.42 -26.60 -20.98
CA ALA A 260 14.19 -26.61 -20.20
C ALA A 260 14.46 -26.89 -18.71
N GLU A 261 15.43 -27.75 -18.40
CA GLU A 261 15.85 -27.99 -17.01
C GLU A 261 16.36 -26.71 -16.35
N ILE A 262 17.26 -25.97 -17.00
CA ILE A 262 17.76 -24.66 -16.51
C ILE A 262 16.61 -23.65 -16.37
N MET A 263 15.70 -23.63 -17.34
CA MET A 263 14.52 -22.76 -17.29
C MET A 263 13.69 -23.03 -16.03
N GLN A 264 13.45 -24.29 -15.69
CA GLN A 264 12.62 -24.67 -14.55
C GLN A 264 13.34 -24.52 -13.20
N THR A 265 14.61 -24.92 -13.14
CA THR A 265 15.35 -25.05 -11.87
C THR A 265 16.09 -23.77 -11.47
N ILE A 266 16.41 -22.89 -12.43
CA ILE A 266 17.19 -21.67 -12.18
C ILE A 266 16.41 -20.42 -12.59
N MET A 267 15.98 -20.33 -13.86
CA MET A 267 15.36 -19.11 -14.37
C MET A 267 14.05 -18.77 -13.67
N LYS A 268 13.14 -19.75 -13.53
CA LYS A 268 11.85 -19.51 -12.87
C LYS A 268 12.01 -19.00 -11.42
N PRO A 269 12.81 -19.63 -10.54
CA PRO A 269 13.09 -19.07 -9.21
C PRO A 269 13.65 -17.64 -9.24
N LEU A 270 14.58 -17.34 -10.15
CA LEU A 270 15.14 -15.99 -10.29
C LEU A 270 14.08 -14.97 -10.74
N GLN A 271 13.18 -15.36 -11.64
CA GLN A 271 12.07 -14.50 -12.09
C GLN A 271 11.09 -14.21 -10.95
N LEU A 272 10.71 -15.23 -10.17
CA LEU A 272 9.85 -15.06 -8.99
C LEU A 272 10.51 -14.13 -7.96
N ARG A 273 11.78 -14.36 -7.66
CA ARG A 273 12.56 -13.48 -6.79
C ARG A 273 12.65 -12.06 -7.32
N SER A 274 12.77 -11.88 -8.64
CA SER A 274 12.77 -10.55 -9.26
C SER A 274 11.44 -9.82 -9.06
N LEU A 275 10.32 -10.52 -9.19
CA LEU A 275 8.98 -9.96 -8.93
C LEU A 275 8.84 -9.52 -7.46
N ASP A 276 9.26 -10.38 -6.52
CA ASP A 276 9.17 -10.10 -5.09
C ASP A 276 10.04 -8.91 -4.68
N LEU A 277 11.30 -8.88 -5.15
CA LEU A 277 12.22 -7.78 -4.88
C LEU A 277 11.71 -6.48 -5.49
N ASN A 278 11.18 -6.53 -6.73
CA ASN A 278 10.63 -5.36 -7.40
C ASN A 278 9.49 -4.74 -6.56
N ARG A 279 8.50 -5.55 -6.24
CA ARG A 279 7.38 -5.17 -5.39
C ARG A 279 7.85 -4.57 -4.06
N THR A 280 8.85 -5.18 -3.43
CA THR A 280 9.28 -4.78 -2.07
C THR A 280 9.97 -3.42 -2.09
N TYR A 281 10.87 -3.14 -3.04
CA TYR A 281 11.49 -1.82 -3.10
C TYR A 281 10.48 -0.74 -3.48
N ARG A 282 9.57 -1.03 -4.43
CA ARG A 282 8.50 -0.11 -4.86
C ARG A 282 7.57 0.23 -3.71
N PHE A 283 7.15 -0.78 -2.94
CA PHE A 283 6.34 -0.61 -1.73
C PHE A 283 6.99 0.40 -0.77
N ASN A 284 8.28 0.25 -0.49
CA ASN A 284 8.99 1.12 0.43
C ASN A 284 9.03 2.58 -0.06
N PHE A 285 9.42 2.82 -1.31
CA PHE A 285 9.47 4.20 -1.84
C PHE A 285 8.08 4.85 -1.91
N ILE A 286 7.05 4.11 -2.31
CA ILE A 286 5.66 4.62 -2.34
C ILE A 286 5.14 4.90 -0.92
N SER A 287 5.46 4.05 0.06
CA SER A 287 5.08 4.29 1.46
C SER A 287 5.73 5.55 2.01
N GLY A 288 7.00 5.81 1.68
CA GLY A 288 7.65 7.08 2.01
C GLY A 288 6.98 8.28 1.32
N LEU A 289 6.65 8.18 0.03
CA LEU A 289 5.89 9.21 -0.69
C LEU A 289 4.59 9.57 0.04
N TYR A 290 3.82 8.56 0.48
CA TYR A 290 2.57 8.77 1.20
C TYR A 290 2.76 9.35 2.60
N LEU A 291 3.79 8.92 3.34
CA LEU A 291 4.15 9.56 4.61
C LEU A 291 4.41 11.06 4.43
N ARG A 292 5.21 11.43 3.42
CA ARG A 292 5.49 12.83 3.11
C ARG A 292 4.22 13.58 2.76
N ARG A 293 3.40 13.01 1.87
CA ARG A 293 2.21 13.67 1.29
C ARG A 293 1.06 13.84 2.28
N TYR A 294 0.76 12.83 3.10
CA TYR A 294 -0.46 12.81 3.91
C TYR A 294 -0.23 13.03 5.40
N VAL A 295 0.95 12.70 5.91
CA VAL A 295 1.27 12.87 7.34
C VAL A 295 2.13 14.12 7.53
N ILE A 296 3.34 14.14 6.98
CA ILE A 296 4.31 15.23 7.19
C ILE A 296 3.78 16.58 6.65
N SER A 297 3.16 16.59 5.47
CA SER A 297 2.58 17.81 4.90
C SER A 297 1.41 18.35 5.73
N SER A 298 0.51 17.47 6.18
CA SER A 298 -0.60 17.84 7.07
C SER A 298 -0.08 18.41 8.38
N TYR A 299 0.99 17.82 8.91
CA TYR A 299 1.60 18.27 10.14
C TYR A 299 2.21 19.67 10.01
N TYR A 300 2.93 19.92 8.92
CA TYR A 300 3.46 21.24 8.59
C TYR A 300 2.35 22.29 8.48
N ILE A 301 1.25 22.00 7.77
CA ILE A 301 0.14 22.96 7.60
C ILE A 301 -0.48 23.32 8.96
N ARG A 302 -0.75 22.33 9.80
CA ARG A 302 -1.30 22.54 11.14
C ARG A 302 -0.37 23.38 12.00
N PHE A 303 0.91 23.04 12.04
CA PHE A 303 1.86 23.74 12.88
C PHE A 303 2.15 25.17 12.38
N ARG A 304 2.25 25.35 11.06
CA ARG A 304 2.30 26.68 10.45
C ARG A 304 1.09 27.54 10.81
N THR A 305 -0.10 26.93 10.85
CA THR A 305 -1.34 27.61 11.23
C THR A 305 -1.33 28.02 12.71
N LYS A 306 -0.83 27.16 13.61
CA LYS A 306 -0.65 27.45 15.05
C LYS A 306 0.20 28.71 15.27
N PHE A 307 1.24 28.91 14.47
CA PHE A 307 2.17 30.06 14.56
C PHE A 307 1.98 31.12 13.48
N LEU A 308 0.81 31.19 12.85
CA LEU A 308 0.55 32.08 11.70
C LEU A 308 0.88 33.56 11.98
N THR A 309 0.62 34.02 13.21
CA THR A 309 0.86 35.40 13.65
C THR A 309 2.14 35.60 14.46
N ASP A 310 2.89 34.52 14.73
CA ASP A 310 4.11 34.55 15.54
C ASP A 310 5.21 33.68 14.88
N THR A 311 5.60 34.06 13.66
CA THR A 311 6.61 33.33 12.90
C THR A 311 8.01 33.41 13.51
N GLY A 312 8.24 34.28 14.50
CA GLY A 312 9.49 34.37 15.26
C GLY A 312 9.57 33.38 16.42
N ASN A 313 8.51 32.62 16.68
CA ASN A 313 8.44 31.72 17.82
C ASN A 313 9.56 30.66 17.79
N PRO A 314 10.33 30.47 18.88
CA PRO A 314 11.40 29.48 18.92
C PRO A 314 10.95 28.03 18.67
N GLU A 315 9.73 27.66 19.08
CA GLU A 315 9.14 26.34 18.85
C GLU A 315 8.91 26.12 17.35
N TRP A 316 8.35 27.12 16.67
CA TRP A 316 8.16 27.12 15.21
C TRP A 316 9.49 27.05 14.45
N GLN A 317 10.50 27.82 14.86
CA GLN A 317 11.81 27.80 14.20
C GLN A 317 12.49 26.44 14.31
N LYS A 318 12.43 25.79 15.47
CA LYS A 318 12.95 24.42 15.66
C LYS A 318 12.21 23.40 14.81
N PHE A 319 10.88 23.49 14.75
CA PHE A 319 10.08 22.62 13.88
C PHE A 319 10.44 22.81 12.41
N LEU A 320 10.63 24.06 11.95
CA LEU A 320 11.04 24.35 10.58
C LEU A 320 12.40 23.77 10.23
N GLU A 321 13.34 23.76 11.17
CA GLU A 321 14.65 23.12 10.99
C GLU A 321 14.49 21.61 10.81
N ALA A 322 13.81 20.94 11.74
CA ALA A 322 13.53 19.50 11.64
C ALA A 322 12.74 19.14 10.37
N TYR A 323 11.77 19.96 9.98
CA TYR A 323 11.01 19.77 8.75
C TYR A 323 11.86 19.87 7.49
N LYS A 324 12.84 20.79 7.45
CA LYS A 324 13.79 20.86 6.34
C LYS A 324 14.66 19.62 6.27
N ASP A 325 15.14 19.12 7.41
CA ASP A 325 15.93 17.88 7.43
C ASP A 325 15.14 16.71 6.84
N VAL A 326 13.84 16.58 7.17
CA VAL A 326 12.96 15.56 6.58
C VAL A 326 12.80 15.75 5.06
N LEU A 327 12.62 16.99 4.60
CA LEU A 327 12.50 17.28 3.16
C LEU A 327 13.79 16.96 2.41
N ASP A 328 14.96 17.29 2.98
CA ASP A 328 16.25 16.98 2.36
C ASP A 328 16.42 15.48 2.16
N VAL A 329 15.91 14.67 3.09
CA VAL A 329 15.94 13.20 2.97
C VAL A 329 14.97 12.74 1.90
N TYR A 330 13.76 13.30 1.87
CA TYR A 330 12.79 12.98 0.83
C TYR A 330 13.34 13.28 -0.57
N ASP A 331 13.88 14.48 -0.75
CA ASP A 331 14.40 14.96 -2.03
C ASP A 331 15.64 14.17 -2.48
N ASN A 332 16.53 13.79 -1.56
CA ASN A 332 17.80 13.14 -1.92
C ASN A 332 17.78 11.61 -1.81
N GLN A 333 16.88 11.03 -1.02
CA GLN A 333 16.87 9.60 -0.73
C GLN A 333 15.65 8.85 -1.23
N LEU A 334 14.59 9.55 -1.63
CA LEU A 334 13.35 8.92 -2.09
C LEU A 334 12.97 9.34 -3.51
N ILE A 335 12.87 10.65 -3.80
CA ILE A 335 12.53 11.13 -5.16
C ILE A 335 13.35 10.45 -6.26
N PRO A 336 14.69 10.27 -6.13
CA PRO A 336 15.48 9.66 -7.20
C PRO A 336 15.14 8.19 -7.53
N PHE A 337 14.34 7.54 -6.68
CA PHE A 337 13.94 6.15 -6.82
C PHE A 337 12.44 5.95 -7.07
N LEU A 338 11.67 7.06 -7.09
CA LEU A 338 10.31 7.05 -7.60
C LEU A 338 10.34 7.03 -9.14
N GLU A 339 9.37 6.33 -9.71
CA GLU A 339 9.12 6.31 -11.15
C GLU A 339 8.01 7.31 -11.51
N ASP A 340 7.87 7.67 -12.79
CA ASP A 340 6.84 8.62 -13.23
C ASP A 340 5.43 8.13 -12.87
N GLU A 341 5.22 6.82 -12.82
CA GLU A 341 3.95 6.21 -12.41
C GLU A 341 3.63 6.37 -10.91
N ASP A 342 4.62 6.72 -10.07
CA ASP A 342 4.40 6.99 -8.64
C ASP A 342 4.02 8.44 -8.35
N LEU A 343 4.37 9.37 -9.24
CA LEU A 343 4.29 10.83 -9.05
C LEU A 343 2.99 11.45 -9.59
#